data_AF-A0A1R3R5W1-F1
#
_entry.id   AF-A0A1R3R5W1-F1
#
_cell.length_a   1.000
_cell.length_b   1.000
_cell.length_c   1.000
_cell.angle_alpha   90.00
_cell.angle_beta   90.00
_cell.angle_gamma   90.00
#
_symmetry.space_group_name_H-M   'P 1'
#
loop_
_entity.id
_entity.type
_entity.pdbx_description
1 polymer ?
#
loop_
_entity_poly.entity_id
_entity_poly.type
_entity_poly.pdbx_seq_one_letter_code
_entity_poly.pdbx_strand_id
1 'polypeptide(L)'
;MLECAVFTHPGVSNNNGATYDRLEVLGDAYIELISTKLIWNKFQDIPSGRISQIRELLVKNETLSDYATRYGLDRRASVPPDYPKQPRRWVKTKADIFEAYVAAVVLSDPINGYSVTEEWLTQLWLPKIDELGQPKSSLHAKESLAKKIMGKGIKLNYVDEHPSVPRGRGGQTYFIGVYLTGWGWNHKHLGSGQGSNKAIAGDDAAQNALLNKSLLDEIVEAKKAHLSKG
;
A
#
# COMPACT_ATOMS: atom_id res chain seq x y z
N MET A 1 17.78 30.53 -12.24
CA MET A 1 18.83 29.48 -12.20
C MET A 1 18.22 28.10 -11.96
N LEU A 2 17.44 27.89 -10.90
CA LEU A 2 16.79 26.60 -10.62
C LEU A 2 15.92 26.09 -11.79
N GLU A 3 15.11 26.98 -12.38
CA GLU A 3 14.19 26.60 -13.46
C GLU A 3 14.89 25.95 -14.67
N CYS A 4 16.03 26.50 -15.13
CA CYS A 4 16.77 25.87 -16.24
C CYS A 4 17.44 24.56 -15.84
N ALA A 5 17.90 24.44 -14.60
CA ALA A 5 18.61 23.25 -14.11
C ALA A 5 17.68 22.02 -14.05
N VAL A 6 16.44 22.20 -13.59
CA VAL A 6 15.42 21.12 -13.49
C VAL A 6 15.21 20.39 -14.81
N PHE A 7 15.29 21.08 -15.94
CA PHE A 7 15.02 20.50 -17.25
C PHE A 7 16.27 20.09 -18.02
N THR A 8 17.46 20.20 -17.43
CA THR A 8 18.71 19.91 -18.14
C THR A 8 19.33 18.61 -17.64
N HIS A 9 19.43 17.63 -18.53
CA HIS A 9 20.00 16.32 -18.23
C HIS A 9 21.52 16.39 -18.04
N PRO A 10 22.14 15.61 -17.13
CA PRO A 10 23.59 15.59 -16.92
C PRO A 10 24.38 15.24 -18.19
N GLY A 11 23.82 14.40 -19.06
CA GLY A 11 24.39 14.10 -20.38
C GLY A 11 24.44 15.26 -21.38
N VAL A 12 23.87 16.43 -21.07
CA VAL A 12 23.92 17.65 -21.92
C VAL A 12 24.95 18.65 -21.40
N SER A 13 25.24 18.67 -20.10
CA SER A 13 26.15 19.62 -19.46
C SER A 13 26.89 18.97 -18.30
N ASN A 14 28.21 19.16 -18.25
CA ASN A 14 29.05 18.65 -17.14
C ASN A 14 29.05 19.58 -15.91
N ASN A 15 28.28 20.67 -15.93
CA ASN A 15 28.17 21.56 -14.78
C ASN A 15 27.03 21.11 -13.86
N ASN A 16 27.38 20.54 -12.72
CA ASN A 16 26.43 20.02 -11.70
C ASN A 16 25.45 21.07 -11.15
N GLY A 17 25.72 22.38 -11.30
CA GLY A 17 24.79 23.45 -10.93
C GLY A 17 23.79 23.82 -12.02
N ALA A 18 23.97 23.30 -13.23
CA ALA A 18 23.15 23.57 -14.40
C ALA A 18 22.32 22.37 -14.84
N THR A 19 22.35 21.26 -14.10
CA THR A 19 21.64 20.02 -14.38
C THR A 19 20.74 19.63 -13.21
N TYR A 20 19.82 18.70 -13.45
CA TYR A 20 18.87 18.30 -12.43
C TYR A 20 19.45 17.33 -11.39
N ASP A 21 20.63 16.74 -11.58
CA ASP A 21 21.20 15.66 -10.73
C ASP A 21 21.15 15.95 -9.22
N ARG A 22 21.51 17.17 -8.80
CA ARG A 22 21.46 17.52 -7.37
C ARG A 22 20.05 17.74 -6.87
N LEU A 23 19.17 18.21 -7.76
CA LEU A 23 17.78 18.50 -7.45
C LEU A 23 16.96 17.21 -7.40
N GLU A 24 17.22 16.20 -8.25
CA GLU A 24 16.52 14.90 -8.19
C GLU A 24 16.75 14.24 -6.84
N VAL A 25 17.99 14.21 -6.34
CA VAL A 25 18.33 13.61 -5.05
C VAL A 25 17.60 14.29 -3.89
N LEU A 26 17.53 15.62 -3.91
CA LEU A 26 16.81 16.38 -2.88
C LEU A 26 15.30 16.19 -3.02
N GLY A 27 14.80 16.14 -4.24
CA GLY A 27 13.39 15.99 -4.59
C GLY A 27 12.84 14.65 -4.16
N ASP A 28 13.57 13.57 -4.43
CA ASP A 28 13.27 12.22 -3.99
C ASP A 28 13.11 12.17 -2.46
N ALA A 29 14.05 12.77 -1.71
CA ALA A 29 13.95 12.83 -0.26
C ALA A 29 12.68 13.55 0.23
N TYR A 30 12.26 14.65 -0.42
CA TYR A 30 10.99 15.31 -0.10
C TYR A 30 9.78 14.45 -0.46
N ILE A 31 9.80 13.81 -1.63
CA ILE A 31 8.72 12.92 -2.10
C ILE A 31 8.55 11.75 -1.12
N GLU A 32 9.63 11.09 -0.71
CA GLU A 32 9.66 10.01 0.28
C GLU A 32 9.09 10.44 1.63
N LEU A 33 9.49 11.62 2.13
CA LEU A 33 9.01 12.16 3.39
C LEU A 33 7.50 12.46 3.33
N ILE A 34 7.08 13.25 2.34
CA ILE A 34 5.70 13.73 2.22
C ILE A 34 4.75 12.55 1.96
N SER A 35 5.13 11.62 1.08
CA SER A 35 4.33 10.42 0.82
C SER A 35 4.18 9.55 2.06
N THR A 36 5.28 9.32 2.81
CA THR A 36 5.24 8.57 4.07
C THR A 36 4.33 9.24 5.10
N LYS A 37 4.46 10.56 5.27
CA LYS A 37 3.64 11.35 6.21
C LYS A 37 2.15 11.30 5.84
N LEU A 38 1.83 11.41 4.55
CA LEU A 38 0.45 11.29 4.06
C LEU A 38 -0.15 9.92 4.39
N ILE A 39 0.57 8.84 4.10
CA ILE A 39 0.12 7.46 4.35
C ILE A 39 -0.05 7.23 5.85
N TRP A 40 0.94 7.65 6.65
CA TRP A 40 0.92 7.54 8.12
C TRP A 40 -0.31 8.23 8.72
N ASN A 41 -0.61 9.45 8.28
CA ASN A 41 -1.74 10.22 8.79
C ASN A 41 -3.08 9.63 8.35
N LYS A 42 -3.19 9.14 7.11
CA LYS A 42 -4.44 8.62 6.56
C LYS A 42 -4.79 7.21 7.06
N PHE A 43 -3.79 6.37 7.36
CA PHE A 43 -3.99 4.98 7.78
C PHE A 43 -3.30 4.69 9.12
N GLN A 44 -4.05 4.75 10.22
CA GLN A 44 -3.51 4.58 11.56
C GLN A 44 -3.23 3.11 11.95
N ASP A 45 -3.89 2.15 11.31
CA ASP A 45 -3.88 0.74 11.75
C ASP A 45 -3.20 -0.23 10.75
N ILE A 46 -2.48 0.28 9.75
CA ILE A 46 -1.81 -0.59 8.75
C ILE A 46 -0.38 -0.94 9.16
N PRO A 47 0.10 -2.17 8.89
CA PRO A 47 1.46 -2.56 9.22
C PRO A 47 2.50 -1.79 8.38
N SER A 48 3.72 -1.65 8.90
CA SER A 48 4.83 -0.96 8.22
C SER A 48 5.08 -1.47 6.80
N GLY A 49 4.98 -2.77 6.56
CA GLY A 49 5.12 -3.33 5.21
C GLY A 49 4.05 -2.82 4.22
N ARG A 50 2.82 -2.55 4.70
CA ARG A 50 1.76 -1.98 3.87
C ARG A 50 2.00 -0.49 3.60
N ILE A 51 2.54 0.24 4.58
CA ILE A 51 2.98 1.63 4.39
C ILE A 51 4.01 1.69 3.26
N SER A 52 5.06 0.86 3.31
CA SER A 52 6.09 0.80 2.26
C SER A 52 5.51 0.42 0.90
N GLN A 53 4.58 -0.53 0.83
CA GLN A 53 3.92 -0.90 -0.42
C GLN A 53 3.11 0.24 -1.04
N ILE A 54 2.34 0.98 -0.22
CA ILE A 54 1.57 2.12 -0.72
C ILE A 54 2.52 3.21 -1.18
N ARG A 55 3.57 3.50 -0.41
CA ARG A 55 4.59 4.49 -0.76
C ARG A 55 5.23 4.18 -2.10
N GLU A 56 5.71 2.96 -2.30
CA GLU A 56 6.29 2.50 -3.57
C GLU A 56 5.35 2.77 -4.75
N LEU A 57 4.05 2.55 -4.59
CA LEU A 57 3.08 2.83 -5.64
C LEU A 57 2.95 4.33 -5.97
N LEU A 58 3.17 5.22 -4.99
CA LEU A 58 3.10 6.67 -5.18
C LEU A 58 4.39 7.23 -5.79
N VAL A 59 5.54 6.66 -5.42
CA VAL A 59 6.87 7.25 -5.72
C VAL A 59 7.64 6.53 -6.82
N LYS A 60 7.20 5.34 -7.26
CA LYS A 60 7.87 4.64 -8.37
C LYS A 60 7.95 5.47 -9.65
N ASN A 61 9.01 5.24 -10.42
CA ASN A 61 9.31 5.96 -11.66
C ASN A 61 8.13 6.06 -12.63
N GLU A 62 7.34 5.00 -12.84
CA GLU A 62 6.22 5.07 -13.76
C GLU A 62 5.17 6.09 -13.33
N THR A 63 4.96 6.23 -12.02
CA THR A 63 4.01 7.19 -11.45
C THR A 63 4.52 8.62 -11.63
N LEU A 64 5.78 8.87 -11.24
CA LEU A 64 6.38 10.21 -11.35
C LEU A 64 6.52 10.64 -12.82
N SER A 65 6.86 9.70 -13.69
CA SER A 65 6.93 9.90 -15.14
C SER A 65 5.60 10.26 -15.78
N ASP A 66 4.49 9.68 -15.29
CA ASP A 66 3.14 10.04 -15.71
C ASP A 66 2.80 11.47 -15.26
N TYR A 67 3.10 11.82 -14.01
CA TYR A 67 2.91 13.20 -13.54
C TYR A 67 3.74 14.22 -14.33
N ALA A 68 5.02 13.95 -14.59
CA ALA A 68 5.85 14.81 -15.43
C ALA A 68 5.21 15.06 -16.81
N THR A 69 4.62 14.03 -17.40
CA THR A 69 3.93 14.13 -18.70
C THR A 69 2.65 14.95 -18.60
N ARG A 70 1.84 14.73 -17.56
CA ARG A 70 0.57 15.48 -17.33
C ARG A 70 0.81 16.97 -17.11
N TYR A 71 1.90 17.32 -16.43
CA TYR A 71 2.33 18.70 -16.25
C TYR A 71 3.09 19.27 -17.46
N GLY A 72 3.37 18.46 -18.48
CA GLY A 72 4.13 18.86 -19.67
C GLY A 72 5.60 19.20 -19.40
N LEU A 73 6.16 18.70 -18.29
CA LEU A 73 7.56 18.92 -17.91
C LEU A 73 8.51 18.23 -18.89
N ASP A 74 8.10 17.09 -19.43
CA ASP A 74 8.84 16.29 -20.41
C ASP A 74 9.12 17.08 -21.70
N ARG A 75 8.23 17.99 -22.09
CA ARG A 75 8.39 18.85 -23.28
C ARG A 75 9.45 19.93 -23.11
N ARG A 76 9.81 20.24 -21.86
CA ARG A 76 10.83 21.25 -21.52
C ARG A 76 12.22 20.62 -21.39
N ALA A 77 12.32 19.29 -21.40
CA ALA A 77 13.54 18.56 -21.14
C ALA A 77 14.59 18.78 -22.25
N SER A 78 15.77 19.24 -21.84
CA SER A 78 16.99 19.24 -22.62
C SER A 78 17.76 17.96 -22.31
N VAL A 79 17.67 17.00 -23.23
CA VAL A 79 18.22 15.64 -23.12
C VAL A 79 18.99 15.26 -24.37
N PRO A 80 19.89 14.26 -24.32
CA PRO A 80 20.54 13.77 -25.53
C PRO A 80 19.50 13.21 -26.54
N PRO A 81 19.71 13.37 -27.87
CA PRO A 81 18.69 13.13 -28.90
C PRO A 81 18.07 11.72 -28.93
N ASP A 82 18.77 10.72 -28.40
CA ASP A 82 18.31 9.32 -28.42
C ASP A 82 17.53 8.90 -27.16
N TYR A 83 17.43 9.77 -26.15
CA TYR A 83 16.73 9.44 -24.90
C TYR A 83 15.22 9.21 -25.11
N PRO A 84 14.48 10.10 -25.82
CA PRO A 84 13.06 9.89 -26.07
C PRO A 84 12.75 8.63 -26.89
N LYS A 85 13.72 8.13 -27.68
CA LYS A 85 13.60 6.90 -28.47
C LYS A 85 13.74 5.62 -27.63
N GLN A 86 14.15 5.73 -26.36
CA GLN A 86 14.39 4.61 -25.47
C GLN A 86 13.36 4.59 -24.33
N PRO A 87 12.26 3.81 -24.43
CA PRO A 87 11.11 3.96 -23.53
C PRO A 87 11.45 3.86 -22.04
N ARG A 88 12.24 2.85 -21.64
CA ARG A 88 12.64 2.68 -20.22
C ARG A 88 13.47 3.85 -19.70
N ARG A 89 14.42 4.33 -20.52
CA ARG A 89 15.28 5.45 -20.17
C ARG A 89 14.48 6.74 -20.10
N TRP A 90 13.54 6.94 -21.03
CA TRP A 90 12.67 8.10 -21.05
C TRP A 90 11.70 8.12 -19.86
N VAL A 91 11.19 6.97 -19.44
CA VAL A 91 10.40 6.87 -18.19
C VAL A 91 11.21 7.35 -17.01
N LYS A 92 12.44 6.85 -16.84
CA LYS A 92 13.35 7.28 -15.77
C LYS A 92 13.63 8.78 -15.83
N THR A 93 14.08 9.30 -16.97
CA THR A 93 14.39 10.74 -17.12
C THR A 93 13.21 11.65 -16.78
N LYS A 94 11.99 11.25 -17.13
CA LYS A 94 10.79 12.01 -16.74
C LYS A 94 10.52 11.96 -15.23
N ALA A 95 10.80 10.84 -14.57
CA ALA A 95 10.71 10.73 -13.12
C ALA A 95 11.74 11.62 -12.43
N ASP A 96 13.01 11.51 -12.84
CA ASP A 96 14.13 12.35 -12.37
C ASP A 96 13.79 13.87 -12.48
N ILE A 97 13.21 14.30 -13.62
CA ILE A 97 12.77 15.69 -13.82
C ILE A 97 11.65 16.09 -12.85
N PHE A 98 10.70 15.20 -12.57
CA PHE A 98 9.63 15.47 -11.61
C PHE A 98 10.18 15.65 -10.19
N GLU A 99 11.10 14.79 -9.77
CA GLU A 99 11.80 14.91 -8.48
C GLU A 99 12.54 16.24 -8.39
N ALA A 100 13.34 16.57 -9.41
CA ALA A 100 14.05 17.84 -9.46
C ALA A 100 13.11 19.05 -9.44
N TYR A 101 11.96 18.95 -10.09
CA TYR A 101 10.93 20.00 -10.06
C TYR A 101 10.35 20.17 -8.65
N VAL A 102 10.07 19.08 -7.93
CA VAL A 102 9.65 19.13 -6.52
C VAL A 102 10.69 19.88 -5.67
N ALA A 103 11.97 19.55 -5.79
CA ALA A 103 13.02 20.27 -5.08
C ALA A 103 13.05 21.76 -5.43
N ALA A 104 12.90 22.11 -6.71
CA ALA A 104 12.87 23.50 -7.14
C ALA A 104 11.67 24.28 -6.58
N VAL A 105 10.49 23.67 -6.47
CA VAL A 105 9.32 24.30 -5.84
C VAL A 105 9.61 24.57 -4.36
N VAL A 106 10.14 23.59 -3.62
CA VAL A 106 10.50 23.77 -2.21
C VAL A 106 11.54 24.87 -2.03
N LEU A 107 12.57 24.92 -2.88
CA LEU A 107 13.65 25.91 -2.78
C LEU A 107 13.25 27.30 -3.29
N SER A 108 12.15 27.41 -4.05
CA SER A 108 11.69 28.70 -4.60
C SER A 108 11.14 29.64 -3.53
N ASP A 109 10.63 29.10 -2.42
CA ASP A 109 10.18 29.85 -1.26
C ASP A 109 10.75 29.20 0.03
N PRO A 110 11.79 29.79 0.64
CA PRO A 110 12.40 29.25 1.85
C PRO A 110 11.47 29.17 3.07
N ILE A 111 10.34 29.88 3.05
CA ILE A 111 9.40 29.96 4.18
C ILE A 111 8.25 28.98 3.95
N ASN A 112 7.61 29.03 2.78
CA ASN A 112 6.39 28.25 2.50
C ASN A 112 6.58 27.12 1.49
N GLY A 113 7.76 26.98 0.89
CA GLY A 113 8.00 26.03 -0.20
C GLY A 113 7.70 24.59 0.19
N TYR A 114 8.03 24.20 1.43
CA TYR A 114 7.68 22.87 1.95
C TYR A 114 6.16 22.68 2.07
N SER A 115 5.44 23.60 2.71
CA SER A 115 4.00 23.44 2.97
C SER A 115 3.19 23.44 1.67
N VAL A 116 3.52 24.33 0.74
CA VAL A 116 2.92 24.38 -0.61
C VAL A 116 3.16 23.07 -1.37
N THR A 117 4.37 22.54 -1.31
CA THR A 117 4.72 21.26 -1.95
C THR A 117 4.00 20.09 -1.31
N GLU A 118 3.93 20.05 0.02
CA GLU A 118 3.21 19.02 0.77
C GLU A 118 1.72 19.01 0.43
N GLU A 119 1.08 20.17 0.38
CA GLU A 119 -0.33 20.30 0.00
C GLU A 119 -0.55 19.84 -1.46
N TRP A 120 0.29 20.30 -2.38
CA TRP A 120 0.21 19.94 -3.80
C TRP A 120 0.36 18.43 -4.03
N LEU A 121 1.42 17.81 -3.50
CA LEU A 121 1.66 16.37 -3.66
C LEU A 121 0.58 15.55 -2.95
N THR A 122 0.06 16.04 -1.82
CA THR A 122 -1.07 15.40 -1.15
C THR A 122 -2.29 15.35 -2.07
N GLN A 123 -2.69 16.48 -2.66
CA GLN A 123 -3.83 16.51 -3.58
C GLN A 123 -3.61 15.64 -4.82
N LEU A 124 -2.37 15.56 -5.30
CA LEU A 124 -2.01 14.73 -6.44
C LEU A 124 -2.14 13.22 -6.14
N TRP A 125 -1.81 12.80 -4.91
CA TRP A 125 -1.86 11.39 -4.51
C TRP A 125 -3.21 10.96 -3.94
N LEU A 126 -4.01 11.86 -3.38
CA LEU A 126 -5.29 11.53 -2.74
C LEU A 126 -6.21 10.65 -3.61
N PRO A 127 -6.47 10.97 -4.90
CA PRO A 127 -7.30 10.12 -5.75
C PRO A 127 -6.75 8.70 -5.89
N LYS A 128 -5.43 8.57 -6.04
CA LYS A 128 -4.76 7.27 -6.18
C LYS A 128 -4.81 6.48 -4.87
N ILE A 129 -4.68 7.15 -3.73
CA ILE A 129 -4.81 6.53 -2.41
C ILE A 129 -6.27 6.12 -2.14
N ASP A 130 -7.25 6.90 -2.59
CA ASP A 130 -8.67 6.59 -2.45
C ASP A 130 -9.09 5.44 -3.38
N GLU A 131 -8.47 5.29 -4.55
CA GLU A 131 -8.58 4.10 -5.39
C GLU A 131 -7.92 2.86 -4.76
N LEU A 132 -6.82 3.05 -4.02
CA LEU A 132 -6.25 1.99 -3.18
C LEU A 132 -7.17 1.64 -2.01
N GLY A 133 -8.09 2.55 -1.65
CA GLY A 133 -9.46 2.32 -1.22
C GLY A 133 -9.66 1.26 -0.16
N GLN A 134 -9.50 1.68 1.10
CA GLN A 134 -9.54 0.85 2.31
C GLN A 134 -8.50 -0.29 2.24
N PRO A 135 -7.95 -0.77 3.36
CA PRO A 135 -7.27 -2.05 3.31
C PRO A 135 -8.24 -3.05 2.67
N LYS A 136 -7.95 -3.49 1.43
CA LYS A 136 -8.20 -4.88 1.05
C LYS A 136 -7.63 -5.64 2.21
N SER A 137 -8.51 -6.01 3.15
CA SER A 137 -8.23 -6.64 4.44
C SER A 137 -6.90 -7.36 4.31
N SER A 138 -5.82 -6.74 4.79
CA SER A 138 -4.63 -7.52 5.06
C SER A 138 -5.17 -8.58 6.00
N LEU A 139 -5.16 -9.83 5.52
CA LEU A 139 -6.00 -10.92 5.99
C LEU A 139 -5.55 -11.32 7.40
N HIS A 140 -5.77 -10.44 8.37
CA HIS A 140 -5.25 -10.51 9.72
C HIS A 140 -6.28 -11.08 10.67
N ALA A 141 -7.54 -11.21 10.28
CA ALA A 141 -8.52 -11.85 11.13
C ALA A 141 -8.16 -13.32 11.31
N LYS A 142 -7.67 -14.00 10.26
CA LYS A 142 -7.14 -15.38 10.39
C LYS A 142 -5.96 -15.46 11.36
N GLU A 143 -4.99 -14.56 11.23
CA GLU A 143 -3.82 -14.52 12.12
C GLU A 143 -4.18 -14.15 13.56
N SER A 144 -5.08 -13.19 13.75
CA SER A 144 -5.53 -12.71 15.06
C SER A 144 -6.37 -13.77 15.78
N LEU A 145 -7.27 -14.44 15.04
CA LEU A 145 -8.00 -15.60 15.54
C LEU A 145 -7.01 -16.69 15.95
N ALA A 146 -6.07 -17.04 15.06
CA ALA A 146 -5.06 -18.05 15.35
C ALA A 146 -4.24 -17.70 16.61
N LYS A 147 -3.77 -16.46 16.77
CA LYS A 147 -3.04 -16.02 17.98
C LYS A 147 -3.86 -16.21 19.26
N LYS A 148 -5.17 -15.94 19.23
CA LYS A 148 -6.05 -16.12 20.40
C LYS A 148 -6.26 -17.61 20.74
N ILE A 149 -6.65 -18.41 19.75
CA ILE A 149 -7.20 -19.75 20.01
C ILE A 149 -6.31 -20.92 19.57
N MET A 150 -5.18 -20.71 18.90
CA MET A 150 -4.25 -21.81 18.60
C MET A 150 -3.49 -22.24 19.85
N GLY A 151 -3.16 -23.53 19.90
CA GLY A 151 -2.42 -24.20 20.96
C GLY A 151 -2.16 -25.67 20.62
N LYS A 152 -1.47 -26.38 21.51
CA LYS A 152 -1.16 -27.81 21.32
C LYS A 152 -2.45 -28.62 21.20
N GLY A 153 -2.57 -29.43 20.14
CA GLY A 153 -3.74 -30.28 19.90
C GLY A 153 -4.94 -29.59 19.24
N ILE A 154 -4.80 -28.33 18.81
CA ILE A 154 -5.87 -27.58 18.14
C ILE A 154 -5.67 -27.52 16.63
N LYS A 155 -6.76 -27.66 15.89
CA LYS A 155 -6.83 -27.42 14.44
C LYS A 155 -7.95 -26.43 14.12
N LEU A 156 -7.62 -25.45 13.29
CA LEU A 156 -8.59 -24.56 12.64
C LEU A 156 -8.73 -24.96 11.17
N ASN A 157 -9.96 -25.29 10.77
CA ASN A 157 -10.27 -25.71 9.41
C ASN A 157 -11.14 -24.64 8.74
N TYR A 158 -10.72 -24.20 7.55
CA TYR A 158 -11.50 -23.33 6.69
C TYR A 158 -12.11 -24.18 5.58
N VAL A 159 -13.44 -24.23 5.50
CA VAL A 159 -14.17 -25.10 4.57
C VAL A 159 -15.14 -24.28 3.72
N ASP A 160 -15.37 -24.72 2.48
CA ASP A 160 -16.40 -24.14 1.62
C ASP A 160 -17.79 -24.55 2.15
N GLU A 161 -18.59 -23.60 2.64
CA GLU A 161 -19.94 -23.88 3.17
C GLU A 161 -20.97 -23.95 2.04
N HIS A 162 -20.77 -23.18 0.97
CA HIS A 162 -21.66 -23.11 -0.19
C HIS A 162 -20.88 -23.07 -1.51
N PRO A 163 -21.48 -23.54 -2.63
CA PRO A 163 -20.94 -23.35 -3.97
C PRO A 163 -20.72 -21.88 -4.28
N SER A 164 -19.68 -21.56 -5.07
CA SER A 164 -19.46 -20.18 -5.48
C SER A 164 -20.58 -19.68 -6.38
N VAL A 165 -21.00 -18.43 -6.16
CA VAL A 165 -22.10 -17.81 -6.91
C VAL A 165 -21.52 -16.79 -7.89
N PRO A 166 -21.90 -16.82 -9.19
CA PRO A 166 -21.45 -15.83 -10.16
C PRO A 166 -21.90 -14.42 -9.77
N ARG A 167 -20.99 -13.46 -9.92
CA ARG A 167 -21.25 -12.04 -9.78
C ARG A 167 -21.27 -11.42 -11.18
N GLY A 168 -22.34 -10.71 -11.53
CA GLY A 168 -22.59 -10.15 -12.87
C GLY A 168 -21.54 -9.13 -13.32
N ARG A 169 -20.39 -9.64 -13.77
CA ARG A 169 -19.23 -9.03 -14.46
C ARG A 169 -18.02 -10.00 -14.45
N GLY A 170 -18.26 -11.31 -14.57
CA GLY A 170 -17.21 -12.34 -14.56
C GLY A 170 -16.53 -12.59 -13.20
N GLY A 171 -17.08 -12.07 -12.11
CA GLY A 171 -16.60 -12.36 -10.75
C GLY A 171 -17.29 -13.58 -10.15
N GLN A 172 -16.75 -14.13 -9.07
CA GLN A 172 -17.39 -15.16 -8.26
C GLN A 172 -17.39 -14.74 -6.79
N THR A 173 -18.45 -15.07 -6.06
CA THR A 173 -18.52 -14.96 -4.60
C THR A 173 -18.31 -16.33 -3.99
N TYR A 174 -17.39 -16.44 -3.05
CA TYR A 174 -17.05 -17.65 -2.29
C TYR A 174 -17.59 -17.52 -0.86
N PHE A 175 -17.94 -18.64 -0.26
CA PHE A 175 -18.49 -18.72 1.10
C PHE A 175 -17.66 -19.71 1.91
N ILE A 176 -16.98 -19.23 2.95
CA ILE A 176 -16.05 -20.01 3.77
C ILE A 176 -16.51 -19.96 5.23
N GLY A 177 -16.55 -21.12 5.88
CA GLY A 177 -16.71 -21.25 7.32
C GLY A 177 -15.40 -21.61 8.02
N VAL A 178 -15.19 -21.11 9.24
CA VAL A 178 -14.07 -21.49 10.12
C VAL A 178 -14.54 -22.36 11.28
N TYR A 179 -13.89 -23.50 11.46
CA TYR A 179 -14.26 -24.53 12.43
C TYR A 179 -13.09 -24.93 13.33
N LEU A 180 -13.37 -25.14 14.61
CA LEU A 180 -12.41 -25.56 15.63
C LEU A 180 -12.53 -27.07 15.90
N THR A 181 -11.38 -27.74 16.02
CA THR A 181 -11.30 -29.10 16.57
C THR A 181 -10.18 -29.17 17.61
N GLY A 182 -10.52 -29.66 18.81
CA GLY A 182 -9.65 -29.80 19.98
C GLY A 182 -10.31 -29.26 21.26
N TRP A 183 -9.68 -29.50 22.42
CA TRP A 183 -10.22 -29.14 23.75
C TRP A 183 -11.68 -29.61 24.00
N GLY A 184 -12.03 -30.81 23.55
CA GLY A 184 -13.38 -31.36 23.69
C GLY A 184 -14.36 -30.96 22.59
N TRP A 185 -13.96 -30.04 21.70
CA TRP A 185 -14.76 -29.64 20.55
C TRP A 185 -14.38 -30.46 19.33
N ASN A 186 -15.39 -30.97 18.62
CA ASN A 186 -15.23 -31.60 17.32
C ASN A 186 -15.99 -30.77 16.28
N HIS A 187 -15.27 -30.24 15.30
CA HIS A 187 -15.85 -29.48 14.19
C HIS A 187 -16.82 -28.37 14.63
N LYS A 188 -16.46 -27.61 15.67
CA LYS A 188 -17.29 -26.53 16.20
C LYS A 188 -17.18 -25.30 15.29
N HIS A 189 -18.31 -24.87 14.73
CA HIS A 189 -18.39 -23.65 13.93
C HIS A 189 -18.05 -22.42 14.78
N LEU A 190 -17.18 -21.55 14.25
CA LEU A 190 -16.78 -20.30 14.89
C LEU A 190 -17.33 -19.06 14.17
N GLY A 191 -17.43 -19.12 12.85
CA GLY A 191 -17.90 -18.01 12.01
C GLY A 191 -17.92 -18.37 10.53
N SER A 192 -18.73 -17.65 9.77
CA SER A 192 -18.85 -17.76 8.31
C SER A 192 -18.52 -16.44 7.66
N GLY A 193 -18.00 -16.45 6.45
CA GLY A 193 -17.67 -15.24 5.71
C GLY A 193 -17.74 -15.44 4.20
N GLN A 194 -17.81 -14.33 3.48
CA GLN A 194 -17.96 -14.31 2.04
C GLN A 194 -16.97 -13.35 1.37
N GLY A 195 -16.56 -13.65 0.14
CA GLY A 195 -15.55 -12.84 -0.53
C GLY A 195 -15.41 -13.13 -2.01
N SER A 196 -14.71 -12.24 -2.72
CA SER A 196 -14.44 -12.40 -4.16
C SER A 196 -13.42 -13.50 -4.48
N ASN A 197 -12.76 -14.04 -3.46
CA ASN A 197 -11.94 -15.25 -3.51
C ASN A 197 -11.96 -15.94 -2.13
N LYS A 198 -11.48 -17.19 -2.07
CA LYS A 198 -11.44 -17.98 -0.82
C LYS A 198 -10.57 -17.36 0.28
N ALA A 199 -9.55 -16.58 -0.07
CA ALA A 199 -8.68 -15.93 0.92
C ALA A 199 -9.46 -14.84 1.67
N ILE A 200 -10.15 -13.95 0.94
CA ILE A 200 -11.00 -12.89 1.48
C ILE A 200 -12.18 -13.49 2.26
N ALA A 201 -12.88 -14.47 1.68
CA ALA A 201 -14.02 -15.11 2.33
C ALA A 201 -13.62 -15.77 3.66
N GLY A 202 -12.45 -16.40 3.72
CA GLY A 202 -11.98 -17.02 4.95
C GLY A 202 -11.51 -16.00 6.00
N ASP A 203 -11.02 -14.83 5.60
CA ASP A 203 -10.66 -13.79 6.57
C ASP A 203 -11.90 -13.11 7.14
N ASP A 204 -12.91 -12.85 6.30
CA ASP A 204 -14.24 -12.43 6.74
C ASP A 204 -14.85 -13.44 7.74
N ALA A 205 -14.68 -14.74 7.49
CA ALA A 205 -15.12 -15.79 8.42
C ALA A 205 -14.41 -15.72 9.77
N ALA A 206 -13.08 -15.49 9.75
CA ALA A 206 -12.30 -15.33 10.97
C ALA A 206 -12.65 -14.03 11.72
N GLN A 207 -13.01 -12.97 11.00
CA GLN A 207 -13.46 -11.72 11.59
C GLN A 207 -14.81 -11.90 12.30
N ASN A 208 -15.76 -12.59 11.67
CA ASN A 208 -17.04 -12.91 12.28
C ASN A 208 -16.88 -13.81 13.53
N ALA A 209 -15.92 -14.74 13.50
CA ALA A 209 -15.54 -15.49 14.70
C ALA A 209 -14.97 -14.59 15.81
N LEU A 210 -14.14 -13.60 15.47
CA LEU A 210 -13.59 -12.63 16.42
C LEU A 210 -14.63 -11.71 17.06
N LEU A 211 -15.73 -11.42 16.34
CA LEU A 211 -16.84 -10.61 16.85
C LEU A 211 -17.72 -11.38 17.85
N ASN A 212 -17.75 -12.71 17.76
CA ASN A 212 -18.50 -13.56 18.69
C ASN A 212 -17.75 -13.75 20.02
N LYS A 213 -17.76 -12.71 20.87
CA LYS A 213 -17.05 -12.69 22.15
C LYS A 213 -17.47 -13.83 23.09
N SER A 214 -18.76 -14.14 23.19
CA SER A 214 -19.26 -15.22 24.07
C SER A 214 -18.62 -16.57 23.73
N LEU A 215 -18.62 -16.93 22.44
CA LEU A 215 -18.04 -18.19 22.00
C LEU A 215 -16.52 -18.21 22.15
N LEU A 216 -15.86 -17.07 21.91
CA LEU A 216 -14.42 -16.95 22.10
C LEU A 216 -14.00 -17.11 23.56
N ASP A 217 -14.73 -16.50 24.49
CA ASP A 217 -14.44 -16.59 25.92
C ASP A 217 -14.57 -18.04 26.40
N GLU A 218 -15.60 -18.77 25.95
CA GLU A 218 -15.74 -20.22 26.21
C GLU A 218 -14.53 -21.02 25.72
N ILE A 219 -14.02 -20.71 24.52
CA ILE A 219 -12.87 -21.41 23.93
C ILE A 219 -11.57 -21.06 24.68
N VAL A 220 -11.40 -19.80 25.09
CA VAL A 220 -10.23 -19.35 25.86
C VAL A 220 -10.24 -19.96 27.25
N GLU A 221 -11.38 -20.11 27.89
CA GLU A 221 -11.49 -20.82 29.17
C GLU A 221 -11.21 -22.32 29.00
N ALA A 222 -11.72 -22.96 27.94
CA ALA A 222 -11.37 -24.35 27.61
C ALA A 222 -9.85 -24.52 27.37
N LYS A 223 -9.21 -23.54 26.72
CA LYS A 223 -7.74 -23.48 26.53
C LYS A 223 -7.01 -23.44 27.88
N LYS A 224 -7.40 -22.53 28.77
CA LYS A 224 -6.79 -22.39 30.11
C LYS A 224 -6.95 -23.68 30.93
N ALA A 225 -8.15 -24.25 30.95
CA ALA A 225 -8.44 -25.48 31.67
C ALA A 225 -7.67 -26.71 31.13
N HIS A 226 -7.31 -26.71 29.84
CA HIS A 226 -6.48 -27.76 29.26
C HIS A 226 -4.99 -27.54 29.57
N LEU A 227 -4.52 -26.29 29.54
CA LEU A 227 -3.14 -25.93 29.88
C LEU A 227 -2.82 -26.12 31.36
N SER A 228 -3.80 -26.03 32.26
CA SER A 228 -3.60 -26.29 33.69
C SER A 228 -3.57 -27.78 34.06
N LYS A 229 -3.92 -28.67 33.12
CA LYS A 229 -3.98 -30.13 33.32
C LYS A 229 -2.79 -30.89 32.73
N GLY A 230 -1.89 -30.22 32.01
CA GLY A 230 -0.71 -30.81 31.37
C GLY A 230 0.57 -30.16 31.85
#